data_AF-A0A954N633-F1
#
_entry.id   AF-A0A954N633-F1
#
_cell.length_a   1.000
_cell.length_b   1.000
_cell.length_c   1.000
_cell.angle_alpha   90.00
_cell.angle_beta   90.00
_cell.angle_gamma   90.00
#
_symmetry.space_group_name_H-M   'P 1'
#
loop_
_entity.id
_entity.type
_entity.pdbx_description
1 polymer ?
#
loop_
_entity_poly.entity_id
_entity_poly.type
_entity_poly.pdbx_seq_one_letter_code
_entity_poly.pdbx_strand_id
1 'polypeptide(L)'
;MRIQQRRSRINSCEALERRLCLSVSATVVDGDLVVEGDADGTVEIVAVGDGAYLVTDNGVVVADSDVLQGVTDDIRIDLEDATEGVDNTVRVELGDQVVDKIFADLGDGDDSFTLVGGTVQRVVYRGGDGNDDVTLNSTIESWVHLRLGDGDNTATVSGNVGRLSVRGGDGNDDVTIEQDAVISRAVSVHLGDGDNTFTEGGVVEGSVKVGAGDGNDNVSITDTAMVQGSVGTLLGDGTNSLTVDGVVDGSLLYDGGAGDDSVTTGAASDIGGNVYVRLGDGINTMTHNGNIEGDLNVVSFNADDVVEIADTATVQGETNLGLGEQQDGFGHCHHGFGERGLGGFIFGLGRGFGRFGGFGPF
;
A
#
# COMPACT_ATOMS: atom_id res chain seq x y z
N MET A 1 87.54 -17.77 -3.28
CA MET A 1 86.44 -17.19 -2.50
C MET A 1 85.42 -16.61 -3.48
N ARG A 2 84.37 -17.37 -3.84
CA ARG A 2 83.33 -16.95 -4.79
C ARG A 2 82.00 -17.18 -4.09
N ILE A 3 81.36 -16.08 -3.67
CA ILE A 3 80.11 -16.07 -2.92
C ILE A 3 78.98 -16.31 -3.92
N GLN A 4 78.36 -17.49 -3.86
CA GLN A 4 77.11 -17.79 -4.57
C GLN A 4 75.96 -17.03 -3.89
N GLN A 5 75.46 -15.98 -4.53
CA GLN A 5 74.20 -15.34 -4.15
C GLN A 5 73.04 -16.30 -4.49
N ARG A 6 72.47 -16.94 -3.46
CA ARG A 6 71.14 -17.55 -3.54
C ARG A 6 70.12 -16.41 -3.64
N ARG A 7 69.61 -16.17 -4.86
CA ARG A 7 68.38 -15.39 -5.03
C ARG A 7 67.23 -16.22 -4.48
N SER A 8 66.71 -15.79 -3.33
CA SER A 8 65.43 -16.23 -2.79
C SER A 8 64.34 -15.89 -3.80
N ARG A 9 63.77 -16.90 -4.45
CA ARG A 9 62.48 -16.77 -5.12
C ARG A 9 61.46 -16.68 -4.00
N ILE A 10 61.03 -15.46 -3.68
CA ILE A 10 59.80 -15.27 -2.93
C ILE A 10 58.70 -15.79 -3.86
N ASN A 11 58.14 -16.92 -3.45
CA ASN A 11 56.98 -17.54 -4.06
C ASN A 11 55.92 -16.47 -4.24
N SER A 12 55.32 -16.46 -5.43
CA SER A 12 54.05 -15.82 -5.73
C SER A 12 53.15 -15.84 -4.50
N CYS A 13 52.86 -14.67 -3.93
CA CYS A 13 51.56 -14.52 -3.30
C CYS A 13 50.57 -14.78 -4.42
N GLU A 14 49.98 -15.98 -4.44
CA GLU A 14 48.69 -16.18 -5.10
C GLU A 14 47.83 -15.02 -4.61
N ALA A 15 47.33 -14.23 -5.56
CA ALA A 15 46.27 -13.29 -5.24
C ALA A 15 45.19 -14.14 -4.60
N LEU A 16 45.00 -13.99 -3.28
CA LEU A 16 43.84 -14.50 -2.58
C LEU A 16 42.67 -14.15 -3.47
N GLU A 17 42.09 -15.18 -4.05
CA GLU A 17 41.00 -15.09 -5.00
C GLU A 17 40.01 -14.10 -4.42
N ARG A 18 39.51 -13.18 -5.25
CA ARG A 18 38.26 -12.47 -4.97
C ARG A 18 37.16 -13.52 -4.90
N ARG A 19 37.15 -14.31 -3.82
CA ARG A 19 35.98 -15.02 -3.36
C ARG A 19 35.08 -13.88 -2.96
N LEU A 20 34.29 -13.43 -3.93
CA LEU A 20 33.03 -12.76 -3.70
C LEU A 20 32.34 -13.65 -2.68
N CYS A 21 32.45 -13.31 -1.40
CA CYS A 21 31.56 -13.88 -0.42
C CYS A 21 30.22 -13.33 -0.87
N LEU A 22 29.42 -14.16 -1.52
CA LEU A 22 28.03 -13.85 -1.75
C LEU A 22 27.46 -13.51 -0.38
N SER A 23 27.04 -12.26 -0.23
CA SER A 23 26.48 -11.73 1.00
C SER A 23 25.03 -12.17 1.17
N VAL A 24 24.32 -12.40 0.07
CA VAL A 24 23.03 -13.10 0.05
C VAL A 24 23.21 -14.61 0.15
N SER A 25 22.35 -15.23 0.96
CA SER A 25 22.19 -16.68 1.08
C SER A 25 20.73 -17.07 0.83
N ALA A 26 20.52 -18.27 0.27
CA ALA A 26 19.19 -18.82 0.04
C ALA A 26 19.16 -20.29 0.47
N THR A 27 18.15 -20.66 1.28
CA THR A 27 17.99 -22.03 1.79
C THR A 27 16.52 -22.41 1.88
N VAL A 28 16.24 -23.72 1.95
CA VAL A 28 14.89 -24.23 2.23
C VAL A 28 14.86 -24.84 3.62
N VAL A 29 13.97 -24.35 4.48
CA VAL A 29 13.81 -24.81 5.87
C VAL A 29 12.35 -25.16 6.10
N ASP A 30 12.08 -26.43 6.41
CA ASP A 30 10.72 -26.93 6.71
C ASP A 30 9.63 -26.62 5.65
N GLY A 31 10.04 -26.37 4.40
CA GLY A 31 9.15 -26.02 3.28
C GLY A 31 9.14 -24.54 2.93
N ASP A 32 9.80 -23.69 3.71
CA ASP A 32 9.95 -22.26 3.47
C ASP A 32 11.22 -21.98 2.68
N LEU A 33 11.13 -21.13 1.66
CA LEU A 33 12.30 -20.51 1.04
C LEU A 33 12.73 -19.30 1.87
N VAL A 34 13.94 -19.33 2.39
CA VAL A 34 14.52 -18.25 3.21
C VAL A 34 15.68 -17.64 2.45
N VAL A 35 15.58 -16.34 2.15
CA VAL A 35 16.61 -15.52 1.49
C VAL A 35 17.02 -14.40 2.44
N GLU A 36 18.30 -14.36 2.80
CA GLU A 36 18.83 -13.45 3.82
C GLU A 36 20.23 -12.94 3.46
N GLY A 37 20.57 -11.73 3.90
CA GLY A 37 21.92 -11.15 3.83
C GLY A 37 21.99 -9.83 3.05
N ASP A 38 23.20 -9.31 2.84
CA ASP A 38 23.40 -8.03 2.14
C ASP A 38 23.35 -8.24 0.61
N ALA A 39 22.59 -7.47 -0.15
CA ALA A 39 22.55 -7.64 -1.61
C ALA A 39 23.68 -6.86 -2.32
N ASP A 40 24.36 -7.49 -3.28
CA ASP A 40 25.33 -6.79 -4.16
C ASP A 40 24.65 -6.10 -5.36
N GLY A 41 23.34 -6.29 -5.52
CA GLY A 41 22.50 -5.73 -6.57
C GLY A 41 21.10 -6.34 -6.54
N THR A 42 20.49 -6.52 -7.72
CA THR A 42 19.14 -7.11 -7.78
C THR A 42 19.14 -8.59 -7.37
N VAL A 43 18.30 -8.93 -6.41
CA VAL A 43 17.98 -10.31 -6.02
C VAL A 43 16.77 -10.79 -6.80
N GLU A 44 16.95 -11.81 -7.64
CA GLU A 44 15.83 -12.42 -8.38
C GLU A 44 15.53 -13.82 -7.82
N ILE A 45 14.26 -14.07 -7.51
CA ILE A 45 13.74 -15.36 -7.03
C ILE A 45 12.77 -15.88 -8.08
N VAL A 46 13.18 -16.90 -8.83
CA VAL A 46 12.43 -17.39 -10.00
C VAL A 46 12.02 -18.85 -9.80
N ALA A 47 10.73 -19.14 -9.89
CA ALA A 47 10.24 -20.51 -9.96
C ALA A 47 10.66 -21.17 -11.27
N VAL A 48 11.30 -22.33 -11.17
CA VAL A 48 11.78 -23.11 -12.35
C VAL A 48 11.14 -24.49 -12.45
N GLY A 49 10.33 -24.87 -11.47
CA GLY A 49 9.53 -26.09 -11.43
C GLY A 49 8.73 -26.18 -10.13
N ASP A 50 7.96 -27.26 -9.97
CA ASP A 50 7.12 -27.48 -8.80
C ASP A 50 7.94 -27.51 -7.50
N GLY A 51 7.75 -26.48 -6.67
CA GLY A 51 8.49 -26.27 -5.43
C GLY A 51 10.00 -26.08 -5.61
N ALA A 52 10.45 -25.72 -6.82
CA ALA A 52 11.85 -25.55 -7.16
C ALA A 52 12.14 -24.13 -7.65
N TYR A 53 13.18 -23.51 -7.09
CA TYR A 53 13.50 -22.10 -7.31
C TYR A 53 14.96 -21.88 -7.71
N LEU A 54 15.21 -20.78 -8.40
CA LEU A 54 16.52 -20.21 -8.68
C LEU A 54 16.59 -18.85 -7.99
N VAL A 55 17.65 -18.63 -7.21
CA VAL A 55 17.95 -17.33 -6.60
C VAL A 55 19.26 -16.80 -7.17
N THR A 56 19.22 -15.59 -7.71
CA THR A 56 20.39 -14.85 -8.19
C THR A 56 20.56 -13.55 -7.39
N ASP A 57 21.80 -13.08 -7.30
CA ASP A 57 22.16 -11.76 -6.80
C ASP A 57 23.07 -11.11 -7.84
N ASN A 58 22.62 -9.99 -8.41
CA ASN A 58 23.31 -9.27 -9.47
C ASN A 58 23.68 -10.18 -10.67
N GLY A 59 22.76 -11.10 -11.01
CA GLY A 59 22.93 -12.11 -12.06
C GLY A 59 23.87 -13.28 -11.72
N VAL A 60 24.45 -13.31 -10.52
CA VAL A 60 25.25 -14.44 -10.03
C VAL A 60 24.32 -15.42 -9.30
N VAL A 61 24.38 -16.71 -9.64
CA VAL A 61 23.58 -17.74 -8.96
C VAL A 61 24.02 -17.88 -7.50
N VAL A 62 23.10 -17.62 -6.58
CA VAL A 62 23.27 -17.84 -5.13
C VAL A 62 22.95 -19.29 -4.80
N ALA A 63 21.80 -19.77 -5.27
CA ALA A 63 21.39 -21.15 -5.18
C ALA A 63 20.42 -21.49 -6.33
N ASP A 64 20.49 -22.71 -6.85
CA ASP A 64 19.68 -23.17 -7.96
C ASP A 64 18.69 -24.25 -7.54
N SER A 65 17.95 -24.78 -8.51
CA SER A 65 16.95 -25.81 -8.29
C SER A 65 17.51 -27.15 -7.82
N ASP A 66 18.83 -27.38 -7.84
CA ASP A 66 19.40 -28.59 -7.23
C ASP A 66 19.48 -28.46 -5.70
N VAL A 67 19.48 -27.22 -5.19
CA VAL A 67 19.54 -26.89 -3.77
C VAL A 67 18.17 -26.47 -3.23
N LEU A 68 17.47 -25.62 -3.97
CA LEU A 68 16.19 -25.02 -3.56
C LEU A 68 15.02 -25.83 -4.11
N GLN A 69 14.78 -27.00 -3.49
CA GLN A 69 13.62 -27.86 -3.78
C GLN A 69 12.74 -28.02 -2.55
N GLY A 70 11.47 -28.36 -2.78
CA GLY A 70 10.52 -28.66 -1.72
C GLY A 70 9.94 -27.41 -1.04
N VAL A 71 10.03 -26.25 -1.69
CA VAL A 71 9.35 -25.03 -1.24
C VAL A 71 7.85 -25.24 -1.42
N THR A 72 7.12 -25.38 -0.32
CA THR A 72 5.70 -25.76 -0.31
C THR A 72 4.86 -24.90 0.61
N ASP A 73 5.48 -23.96 1.32
CA ASP A 73 4.82 -23.12 2.33
C ASP A 73 5.13 -21.64 2.05
N ASP A 74 6.05 -21.01 2.77
CA ASP A 74 6.30 -19.56 2.68
C ASP A 74 7.57 -19.19 1.87
N ILE A 75 7.65 -17.93 1.43
CA ILE A 75 8.89 -17.28 1.01
C ILE A 75 9.17 -16.13 1.98
N ARG A 76 10.34 -16.16 2.62
CA ARG A 76 10.84 -15.13 3.50
C ARG A 76 12.08 -14.48 2.90
N ILE A 77 12.03 -13.17 2.78
CA ILE A 77 13.12 -12.30 2.32
C ILE A 77 13.43 -11.34 3.45
N ASP A 78 14.68 -11.32 3.88
CA ASP A 78 15.18 -10.53 4.99
C ASP A 78 16.57 -9.98 4.60
N LEU A 79 16.58 -8.87 3.87
CA LEU A 79 17.80 -8.23 3.37
C LEU A 79 18.17 -7.06 4.28
N GLU A 80 18.35 -7.32 5.57
CA GLU A 80 18.83 -6.29 6.50
C GLU A 80 20.33 -6.07 6.25
N ASP A 81 20.66 -4.98 5.58
CA ASP A 81 22.05 -4.66 5.27
C ASP A 81 22.87 -4.36 6.53
N ALA A 82 24.08 -4.90 6.60
CA ALA A 82 25.06 -4.53 7.61
C ALA A 82 25.48 -3.04 7.54
N THR A 83 25.12 -2.35 6.45
CA THR A 83 25.33 -0.92 6.24
C THR A 83 23.97 -0.24 6.11
N GLU A 84 23.68 0.67 7.02
CA GLU A 84 22.43 1.45 7.07
C GLU A 84 22.21 2.26 5.78
N GLY A 85 20.97 2.25 5.26
CA GLY A 85 20.53 3.03 4.10
C GLY A 85 21.07 2.54 2.76
N VAL A 86 21.05 1.22 2.52
CA VAL A 86 21.48 0.62 1.25
C VAL A 86 20.25 0.17 0.49
N ASP A 87 20.17 0.60 -0.77
CA ASP A 87 19.05 0.29 -1.66
C ASP A 87 19.03 -1.20 -2.04
N ASN A 88 17.93 -1.89 -1.75
CA ASN A 88 17.71 -3.28 -2.11
C ASN A 88 16.68 -3.40 -3.23
N THR A 89 16.97 -4.22 -4.25
CA THR A 89 15.99 -4.52 -5.32
C THR A 89 15.71 -6.01 -5.34
N VAL A 90 14.46 -6.40 -5.09
CA VAL A 90 14.01 -7.79 -5.09
C VAL A 90 12.89 -8.03 -6.09
N ARG A 91 13.05 -9.07 -6.91
CA ARG A 91 12.03 -9.53 -7.85
C ARG A 91 11.68 -11.00 -7.60
N VAL A 92 10.41 -11.28 -7.33
CA VAL A 92 9.87 -12.63 -7.16
C VAL A 92 8.99 -12.99 -8.35
N GLU A 93 9.37 -14.02 -9.10
CA GLU A 93 8.61 -14.58 -10.21
C GLU A 93 8.13 -15.99 -9.86
N LEU A 94 6.85 -16.13 -9.51
CA LEU A 94 6.29 -17.41 -9.07
C LEU A 94 5.87 -18.33 -10.23
N GLY A 95 5.78 -17.83 -11.46
CA GLY A 95 5.24 -18.62 -12.57
C GLY A 95 3.81 -19.10 -12.28
N ASP A 96 3.61 -20.42 -12.15
CA ASP A 96 2.34 -21.04 -11.75
C ASP A 96 2.35 -21.57 -10.30
N GLN A 97 3.38 -21.26 -9.50
CA GLN A 97 3.51 -21.77 -8.14
C GLN A 97 2.47 -21.17 -7.20
N VAL A 98 2.14 -21.95 -6.16
CA VAL A 98 1.29 -21.53 -5.06
C VAL A 98 2.12 -21.50 -3.78
N VAL A 99 2.10 -20.38 -3.06
CA VAL A 99 2.77 -20.19 -1.77
C VAL A 99 1.82 -19.59 -0.73
N ASP A 100 2.01 -19.90 0.54
CA ASP A 100 1.11 -19.49 1.61
C ASP A 100 1.39 -18.06 2.08
N LYS A 101 2.64 -17.63 2.08
CA LYS A 101 2.98 -16.25 2.43
C LYS A 101 4.25 -15.81 1.75
N ILE A 102 4.26 -14.54 1.35
CA ILE A 102 5.51 -13.82 1.09
C ILE A 102 5.69 -12.78 2.19
N PHE A 103 6.84 -12.83 2.84
CA PHE A 103 7.31 -11.81 3.77
C PHE A 103 8.58 -11.19 3.20
N ALA A 104 8.56 -9.88 2.98
CA ALA A 104 9.72 -9.11 2.56
C ALA A 104 9.97 -7.99 3.58
N ASP A 105 11.19 -7.96 4.10
CA ASP A 105 11.77 -6.92 4.95
C ASP A 105 13.10 -6.55 4.25
N LEU A 106 13.16 -5.35 3.67
CA LEU A 106 14.29 -4.92 2.83
C LEU A 106 15.21 -3.92 3.54
N GLY A 107 14.83 -3.48 4.75
CA GLY A 107 15.66 -2.61 5.57
C GLY A 107 15.40 -1.12 5.31
N ASP A 108 16.45 -0.32 5.53
CA ASP A 108 16.48 1.11 5.19
C ASP A 108 17.23 1.28 3.86
N GLY A 109 16.86 2.27 3.06
CA GLY A 109 17.35 2.49 1.70
C GLY A 109 16.19 2.82 0.77
N ASP A 110 16.50 3.20 -0.47
CA ASP A 110 15.46 3.31 -1.49
C ASP A 110 15.19 1.89 -2.06
N ASP A 111 14.29 1.12 -1.44
CA ASP A 111 14.10 -0.29 -1.79
C ASP A 111 13.06 -0.51 -2.90
N SER A 112 13.15 -1.63 -3.60
CA SER A 112 12.16 -2.05 -4.58
C SER A 112 11.78 -3.51 -4.44
N PHE A 113 10.49 -3.78 -4.31
CA PHE A 113 9.93 -5.13 -4.25
C PHE A 113 8.92 -5.36 -5.36
N THR A 114 9.18 -6.33 -6.23
CA THR A 114 8.27 -6.73 -7.30
C THR A 114 7.85 -8.20 -7.18
N LEU A 115 6.54 -8.45 -7.16
CA LEU A 115 5.95 -9.78 -7.16
C LEU A 115 5.15 -10.02 -8.45
N VAL A 116 5.46 -11.09 -9.18
CA VAL A 116 4.80 -11.43 -10.46
C VAL A 116 4.43 -12.91 -10.55
N GLY A 117 3.23 -13.17 -11.07
CA GLY A 117 2.73 -14.51 -11.37
C GLY A 117 2.35 -15.31 -10.11
N GLY A 118 1.91 -16.55 -10.32
CA GLY A 118 1.54 -17.48 -9.27
C GLY A 118 0.33 -17.04 -8.44
N THR A 119 0.10 -17.81 -7.36
CA THR A 119 -0.93 -17.54 -6.35
C THR A 119 -0.30 -17.51 -4.97
N VAL A 120 -0.59 -16.46 -4.21
CA VAL A 120 -0.10 -16.28 -2.84
C VAL A 120 -1.30 -16.16 -1.91
N GLN A 121 -1.28 -16.77 -0.71
CA GLN A 121 -2.37 -16.47 0.23
C GLN A 121 -2.19 -15.07 0.83
N ARG A 122 -0.98 -14.73 1.28
CA ARG A 122 -0.70 -13.49 2.02
C ARG A 122 0.59 -12.81 1.59
N VAL A 123 0.59 -11.49 1.47
CA VAL A 123 1.82 -10.71 1.28
C VAL A 123 1.97 -9.73 2.44
N VAL A 124 3.17 -9.72 3.02
CA VAL A 124 3.62 -8.72 3.98
C VAL A 124 4.87 -8.08 3.42
N TYR A 125 4.83 -6.77 3.25
CA TYR A 125 6.01 -5.96 2.99
C TYR A 125 6.23 -5.02 4.16
N ARG A 126 7.49 -4.86 4.54
CA ARG A 126 7.98 -3.84 5.46
C ARG A 126 9.18 -3.17 4.80
N GLY A 127 9.04 -1.89 4.50
CA GLY A 127 10.18 -1.01 4.27
C GLY A 127 10.55 -0.26 5.54
N GLY A 128 11.59 0.56 5.42
CA GLY A 128 12.23 1.31 6.49
C GLY A 128 12.29 2.80 6.17
N ASP A 129 13.43 3.42 6.43
CA ASP A 129 13.69 4.79 5.97
C ASP A 129 14.17 4.78 4.52
N GLY A 130 13.60 5.61 3.64
CA GLY A 130 13.96 5.72 2.22
C GLY A 130 12.73 5.64 1.31
N ASN A 131 12.93 5.85 0.01
CA ASN A 131 11.83 5.85 -0.96
C ASN A 131 11.61 4.42 -1.49
N ASP A 132 10.54 3.78 -1.04
CA ASP A 132 10.26 2.38 -1.38
C ASP A 132 9.29 2.22 -2.54
N ASP A 133 9.61 1.31 -3.47
CA ASP A 133 8.81 0.96 -4.65
C ASP A 133 8.26 -0.47 -4.58
N VAL A 134 6.96 -0.63 -4.29
CA VAL A 134 6.28 -1.94 -4.21
C VAL A 134 5.35 -2.18 -5.40
N THR A 135 5.56 -3.26 -6.15
CA THR A 135 4.69 -3.68 -7.27
C THR A 135 4.15 -5.09 -7.07
N LEU A 136 2.82 -5.24 -7.08
CA LEU A 136 2.11 -6.53 -6.93
C LEU A 136 1.32 -6.88 -8.19
N ASN A 137 1.83 -7.83 -8.97
CA ASN A 137 1.25 -8.35 -10.21
C ASN A 137 1.04 -9.87 -10.14
N SER A 138 0.33 -10.30 -9.10
CA SER A 138 0.04 -11.72 -8.80
C SER A 138 -1.38 -11.87 -8.26
N THR A 139 -1.87 -13.11 -8.21
CA THR A 139 -3.10 -13.41 -7.48
C THR A 139 -2.77 -13.60 -6.00
N ILE A 140 -3.38 -12.80 -5.12
CA ILE A 140 -3.18 -12.82 -3.67
C ILE A 140 -4.53 -13.08 -3.00
N GLU A 141 -4.83 -14.32 -2.63
CA GLU A 141 -6.21 -14.73 -2.30
C GLU A 141 -6.77 -14.16 -0.99
N SER A 142 -5.90 -13.95 0.02
CA SER A 142 -6.33 -13.56 1.36
C SER A 142 -6.16 -12.06 1.62
N TRP A 143 -4.92 -11.60 1.81
CA TRP A 143 -4.65 -10.21 2.15
C TRP A 143 -3.23 -9.77 1.84
N VAL A 144 -3.10 -8.48 1.60
CA VAL A 144 -1.85 -7.75 1.47
C VAL A 144 -1.76 -6.76 2.62
N HIS A 145 -0.62 -6.73 3.29
CA HIS A 145 -0.27 -5.70 4.28
C HIS A 145 1.05 -5.06 3.88
N LEU A 146 0.99 -3.82 3.42
CA LEU A 146 2.17 -3.00 3.12
C LEU A 146 2.39 -2.02 4.26
N ARG A 147 3.61 -1.97 4.79
CA ARG A 147 4.14 -0.84 5.55
C ARG A 147 5.29 -0.33 4.71
N LEU A 148 5.10 0.83 4.11
CA LEU A 148 6.09 1.40 3.22
C LEU A 148 7.23 1.94 4.09
N GLY A 149 6.95 2.84 5.03
CA GLY A 149 7.98 3.36 5.93
C GLY A 149 8.08 4.86 5.79
N ASP A 150 9.21 5.45 6.18
CA ASP A 150 9.43 6.89 6.07
C ASP A 150 10.11 7.17 4.72
N GLY A 151 9.63 8.13 3.94
CA GLY A 151 10.13 8.47 2.61
C GLY A 151 9.00 8.66 1.60
N ASP A 152 9.35 9.05 0.37
CA ASP A 152 8.36 9.21 -0.70
C ASP A 152 8.13 7.85 -1.36
N ASN A 153 7.17 7.06 -0.87
CA ASN A 153 6.98 5.67 -1.30
C ASN A 153 5.94 5.50 -2.41
N THR A 154 6.09 4.45 -3.20
CA THR A 154 5.11 4.05 -4.22
C THR A 154 4.62 2.62 -4.01
N ALA A 155 3.31 2.40 -4.09
CA ALA A 155 2.72 1.07 -4.10
C ALA A 155 1.74 0.89 -5.26
N THR A 156 2.03 -0.05 -6.17
CA THR A 156 1.20 -0.38 -7.33
C THR A 156 0.63 -1.79 -7.24
N VAL A 157 -0.69 -1.92 -7.37
CA VAL A 157 -1.41 -3.19 -7.41
C VAL A 157 -2.10 -3.36 -8.75
N SER A 158 -1.71 -4.38 -9.50
CA SER A 158 -2.30 -4.72 -10.82
C SER A 158 -2.92 -6.12 -10.86
N GLY A 159 -2.67 -6.94 -9.83
CA GLY A 159 -3.22 -8.28 -9.70
C GLY A 159 -4.56 -8.36 -8.95
N ASN A 160 -5.04 -9.60 -8.75
CA ASN A 160 -6.22 -9.88 -7.94
C ASN A 160 -5.83 -9.99 -6.47
N VAL A 161 -6.47 -9.24 -5.58
CA VAL A 161 -6.16 -9.24 -4.15
C VAL A 161 -7.40 -9.52 -3.30
N GLY A 162 -7.21 -10.31 -2.24
CA GLY A 162 -8.24 -10.65 -1.29
C GLY A 162 -8.70 -9.45 -0.47
N ARG A 163 -7.77 -8.73 0.14
CA ARG A 163 -7.97 -7.50 0.93
C ARG A 163 -6.67 -6.70 0.90
N LEU A 164 -6.74 -5.39 0.73
CA LEU A 164 -5.55 -4.53 0.71
C LEU A 164 -5.51 -3.65 1.97
N SER A 165 -4.36 -3.65 2.64
CA SER A 165 -4.02 -2.70 3.68
C SER A 165 -2.67 -2.06 3.37
N VAL A 166 -2.62 -0.74 3.33
CA VAL A 166 -1.38 0.03 3.10
C VAL A 166 -1.21 1.04 4.22
N ARG A 167 0.02 1.19 4.70
CA ARG A 167 0.49 2.28 5.53
C ARG A 167 1.70 2.89 4.82
N GLY A 168 1.61 4.17 4.47
CA GLY A 168 2.71 4.94 3.90
C GLY A 168 3.73 5.24 4.99
N GLY A 169 3.66 6.41 5.60
CA GLY A 169 4.45 6.80 6.77
C GLY A 169 4.59 8.31 6.80
N ASP A 170 5.80 8.81 7.06
CA ASP A 170 6.14 10.20 6.76
C ASP A 170 6.66 10.27 5.31
N GLY A 171 6.32 11.31 4.54
CA GLY A 171 6.75 11.49 3.16
C GLY A 171 5.60 11.46 2.16
N ASN A 172 5.88 11.75 0.89
CA ASN A 172 4.85 11.81 -0.15
C ASN A 172 4.58 10.40 -0.70
N ASP A 173 3.52 9.76 -0.24
CA ASP A 173 3.18 8.39 -0.64
C ASP A 173 2.20 8.34 -1.82
N ASP A 174 2.52 7.53 -2.84
CA ASP A 174 1.68 7.27 -4.01
C ASP A 174 1.17 5.81 -4.02
N VAL A 175 -0.13 5.61 -3.80
CA VAL A 175 -0.77 4.29 -3.82
C VAL A 175 -1.73 4.17 -5.00
N THR A 176 -1.48 3.22 -5.90
CA THR A 176 -2.27 2.98 -7.11
C THR A 176 -2.81 1.56 -7.18
N ILE A 177 -4.11 1.45 -7.40
CA ILE A 177 -4.79 0.22 -7.82
C ILE A 177 -5.13 0.37 -9.30
N GLU A 178 -4.48 -0.41 -10.16
CA GLU A 178 -4.62 -0.28 -11.61
C GLU A 178 -6.00 -0.74 -12.10
N GLN A 179 -6.37 -0.29 -13.31
CA GLN A 179 -7.69 -0.56 -13.91
C GLN A 179 -8.08 -2.02 -14.05
N ASP A 180 -7.11 -2.92 -14.19
CA ASP A 180 -7.35 -4.35 -14.37
C ASP A 180 -7.29 -5.13 -13.05
N ALA A 181 -6.96 -4.46 -11.94
CA ALA A 181 -6.90 -5.06 -10.62
C ALA A 181 -8.30 -5.33 -10.04
N VAL A 182 -8.41 -6.40 -9.25
CA VAL A 182 -9.65 -6.73 -8.53
C VAL A 182 -9.36 -6.97 -7.05
N ILE A 183 -9.95 -6.16 -6.18
CA ILE A 183 -9.93 -6.34 -4.73
C ILE A 183 -11.27 -6.94 -4.28
N SER A 184 -11.27 -8.24 -3.96
CA SER A 184 -12.52 -8.98 -3.60
C SER A 184 -13.13 -8.61 -2.24
N ARG A 185 -12.46 -7.75 -1.46
CA ARG A 185 -12.96 -7.25 -0.17
C ARG A 185 -12.63 -5.76 -0.05
N ALA A 186 -12.36 -5.29 1.16
CA ALA A 186 -12.13 -3.88 1.43
C ALA A 186 -10.67 -3.46 1.17
N VAL A 187 -10.52 -2.19 0.80
CA VAL A 187 -9.25 -1.46 0.75
C VAL A 187 -9.17 -0.54 1.97
N SER A 188 -8.03 -0.53 2.65
CA SER A 188 -7.75 0.36 3.77
C SER A 188 -6.35 0.95 3.61
N VAL A 189 -6.28 2.22 3.25
CA VAL A 189 -5.03 2.95 3.05
C VAL A 189 -4.92 4.04 4.12
N HIS A 190 -3.77 4.12 4.78
CA HIS A 190 -3.42 5.24 5.67
C HIS A 190 -2.11 5.77 5.12
N LEU A 191 -2.14 6.91 4.45
CA LEU A 191 -0.99 7.47 3.75
C LEU A 191 0.00 7.99 4.80
N GLY A 192 -0.43 8.92 5.63
CA GLY A 192 0.38 9.44 6.73
C GLY A 192 0.64 10.92 6.51
N ASP A 193 1.78 11.43 6.94
CA ASP A 193 2.13 12.85 6.77
C ASP A 193 2.90 13.02 5.45
N GLY A 194 2.62 14.09 4.69
CA GLY A 194 3.19 14.35 3.36
C GLY A 194 2.10 14.69 2.34
N ASP A 195 2.49 15.13 1.14
CA ASP A 195 1.55 15.38 0.04
C ASP A 195 1.28 14.05 -0.67
N ASN A 196 0.23 13.31 -0.26
CA ASN A 196 0.02 11.93 -0.70
C ASN A 196 -1.00 11.79 -1.84
N THR A 197 -0.90 10.70 -2.60
CA THR A 197 -1.89 10.32 -3.61
C THR A 197 -2.43 8.91 -3.38
N PHE A 198 -3.75 8.75 -3.48
CA PHE A 198 -4.40 7.44 -3.69
C PHE A 198 -5.21 7.44 -4.97
N THR A 199 -4.94 6.48 -5.86
CA THR A 199 -5.70 6.27 -7.11
C THR A 199 -6.31 4.88 -7.13
N GLU A 200 -7.64 4.81 -7.22
CA GLU A 200 -8.40 3.59 -7.51
C GLU A 200 -8.84 3.61 -8.97
N GLY A 201 -8.33 2.69 -9.78
CA GLY A 201 -8.76 2.51 -11.16
C GLY A 201 -9.52 1.22 -11.45
N GLY A 202 -9.45 0.24 -10.55
CA GLY A 202 -9.92 -1.13 -10.75
C GLY A 202 -11.28 -1.41 -10.12
N VAL A 203 -11.48 -2.68 -9.72
CA VAL A 203 -12.72 -3.12 -9.07
C VAL A 203 -12.47 -3.44 -7.61
N VAL A 204 -13.25 -2.83 -6.73
CA VAL A 204 -13.29 -3.14 -5.29
C VAL A 204 -14.68 -3.66 -4.93
N GLU A 205 -14.79 -4.96 -4.65
CA GLU A 205 -16.07 -5.58 -4.23
C GLU A 205 -16.48 -5.15 -2.81
N GLY A 206 -15.54 -4.64 -2.02
CA GLY A 206 -15.79 -4.07 -0.71
C GLY A 206 -15.85 -2.55 -0.71
N SER A 207 -15.52 -1.97 0.45
CA SER A 207 -15.43 -0.51 0.64
C SER A 207 -13.98 -0.05 0.52
N VAL A 208 -13.79 1.18 0.07
CA VAL A 208 -12.49 1.86 0.07
C VAL A 208 -12.45 2.85 1.23
N LYS A 209 -11.38 2.80 2.01
CA LYS A 209 -11.11 3.77 3.08
C LYS A 209 -9.71 4.33 2.91
N VAL A 210 -9.62 5.66 2.85
CA VAL A 210 -8.35 6.38 2.75
C VAL A 210 -8.28 7.35 3.93
N GLY A 211 -7.17 7.32 4.65
CA GLY A 211 -6.83 8.29 5.68
C GLY A 211 -5.48 8.91 5.37
N ALA A 212 -5.32 10.20 5.65
CA ALA A 212 -4.05 10.90 5.58
C ALA A 212 -3.90 11.87 6.76
N GLY A 213 -2.70 12.41 6.92
CA GLY A 213 -2.24 13.25 8.03
C GLY A 213 -2.09 14.71 7.60
N ASP A 214 -0.93 15.29 7.88
CA ASP A 214 -0.61 16.65 7.46
C ASP A 214 -0.06 16.64 6.01
N GLY A 215 -0.55 17.49 5.12
CA GLY A 215 -0.07 17.62 3.74
C GLY A 215 -1.20 17.80 2.73
N ASN A 216 -0.86 18.09 1.48
CA ASN A 216 -1.87 18.24 0.42
C ASN A 216 -2.16 16.87 -0.20
N ASP A 217 -3.25 16.25 0.20
CA ASP A 217 -3.59 14.90 -0.23
C ASP A 217 -4.58 14.89 -1.41
N ASN A 218 -4.40 13.91 -2.30
CA ASN A 218 -5.26 13.71 -3.45
C ASN A 218 -5.80 12.27 -3.52
N VAL A 219 -7.13 12.15 -3.57
CA VAL A 219 -7.82 10.87 -3.74
C VAL A 219 -8.58 10.88 -5.07
N SER A 220 -8.30 9.91 -5.94
CA SER A 220 -8.98 9.74 -7.22
C SER A 220 -9.65 8.37 -7.33
N ILE A 221 -10.94 8.35 -7.60
CA ILE A 221 -11.70 7.18 -8.05
C ILE A 221 -11.96 7.39 -9.55
N THR A 222 -11.18 6.74 -10.42
CA THR A 222 -11.18 7.05 -11.85
C THR A 222 -12.45 6.60 -12.57
N ASP A 223 -12.64 7.01 -13.82
CA ASP A 223 -13.81 6.64 -14.64
C ASP A 223 -13.95 5.13 -14.93
N THR A 224 -12.86 4.38 -14.83
CA THR A 224 -12.86 2.91 -14.93
C THR A 224 -13.17 2.20 -13.63
N ALA A 225 -13.10 2.92 -12.50
CA ALA A 225 -13.21 2.32 -11.18
C ALA A 225 -14.64 1.91 -10.84
N MET A 226 -14.77 0.78 -10.13
CA MET A 226 -16.04 0.31 -9.57
C MET A 226 -15.85 -0.11 -8.11
N VAL A 227 -16.46 0.64 -7.19
CA VAL A 227 -16.50 0.31 -5.76
C VAL A 227 -17.91 -0.15 -5.39
N GLN A 228 -18.11 -1.44 -5.12
CA GLN A 228 -19.42 -1.99 -4.74
C GLN A 228 -19.85 -1.58 -3.31
N GLY A 229 -18.88 -1.20 -2.48
CA GLY A 229 -19.11 -0.69 -1.15
C GLY A 229 -19.18 0.84 -1.11
N SER A 230 -18.86 1.39 0.06
CA SER A 230 -18.77 2.84 0.25
C SER A 230 -17.32 3.30 0.09
N VAL A 231 -17.14 4.56 -0.26
CA VAL A 231 -15.85 5.25 -0.25
C VAL A 231 -15.84 6.23 0.92
N GLY A 232 -14.80 6.18 1.75
CA GLY A 232 -14.63 7.10 2.87
C GLY A 232 -13.22 7.68 2.91
N THR A 233 -13.10 9.00 2.90
CA THR A 233 -11.83 9.72 2.97
C THR A 233 -11.78 10.64 4.19
N LEU A 234 -10.65 10.62 4.90
CA LEU A 234 -10.35 11.52 6.01
C LEU A 234 -8.93 12.05 5.79
N LEU A 235 -8.79 13.28 5.29
CA LEU A 235 -7.52 13.76 4.70
C LEU A 235 -6.75 14.77 5.57
N GLY A 236 -7.15 14.96 6.82
CA GLY A 236 -6.32 15.69 7.79
C GLY A 236 -6.14 17.18 7.48
N ASP A 237 -4.94 17.70 7.63
CA ASP A 237 -4.65 19.13 7.48
C ASP A 237 -3.91 19.36 6.15
N GLY A 238 -4.34 20.31 5.33
CA GLY A 238 -3.71 20.69 4.07
C GLY A 238 -4.73 21.02 2.99
N THR A 239 -4.27 21.21 1.76
CA THR A 239 -5.16 21.50 0.61
C THR A 239 -5.55 20.17 -0.02
N ASN A 240 -6.65 19.58 0.43
CA ASN A 240 -7.00 18.21 0.06
C ASN A 240 -7.98 18.16 -1.12
N SER A 241 -7.91 17.08 -1.88
CA SER A 241 -8.77 16.87 -3.04
C SER A 241 -9.32 15.45 -3.11
N LEU A 242 -10.61 15.36 -3.44
CA LEU A 242 -11.26 14.10 -3.80
C LEU A 242 -11.94 14.27 -5.16
N THR A 243 -11.57 13.43 -6.12
CA THR A 243 -12.26 13.30 -7.41
C THR A 243 -12.87 11.92 -7.54
N VAL A 244 -14.16 11.86 -7.89
CA VAL A 244 -14.89 10.62 -8.17
C VAL A 244 -15.47 10.70 -9.57
N ASP A 245 -14.88 9.98 -10.52
CA ASP A 245 -15.36 9.85 -11.90
C ASP A 245 -16.02 8.49 -12.16
N GLY A 246 -15.70 7.48 -11.34
CA GLY A 246 -16.21 6.10 -11.47
C GLY A 246 -17.52 5.81 -10.74
N VAL A 247 -17.79 4.52 -10.53
CA VAL A 247 -19.01 4.01 -9.88
C VAL A 247 -18.75 3.68 -8.41
N VAL A 248 -19.63 4.16 -7.53
CA VAL A 248 -19.67 3.82 -6.11
C VAL A 248 -21.10 3.35 -5.76
N ASP A 249 -21.34 2.04 -5.65
CA ASP A 249 -22.69 1.52 -5.35
C ASP A 249 -23.17 1.93 -3.95
N GLY A 250 -22.23 2.17 -3.02
CA GLY A 250 -22.50 2.62 -1.66
C GLY A 250 -22.51 4.14 -1.48
N SER A 251 -22.24 4.57 -0.26
CA SER A 251 -22.17 6.00 0.08
C SER A 251 -20.77 6.56 -0.12
N LEU A 252 -20.70 7.87 -0.34
CA LEU A 252 -19.47 8.65 -0.34
C LEU A 252 -19.39 9.47 0.95
N LEU A 253 -18.27 9.37 1.66
CA LEU A 253 -17.94 10.18 2.81
C LEU A 253 -16.62 10.89 2.57
N TYR A 254 -16.62 12.21 2.73
CA TYR A 254 -15.42 13.05 2.70
C TYR A 254 -15.34 13.90 3.98
N ASP A 255 -14.16 13.94 4.57
CA ASP A 255 -13.77 14.86 5.64
C ASP A 255 -12.39 15.45 5.27
N GLY A 256 -12.40 16.72 4.84
CA GLY A 256 -11.20 17.41 4.34
C GLY A 256 -10.33 17.99 5.45
N GLY A 257 -10.89 18.23 6.63
CA GLY A 257 -10.18 18.72 7.81
C GLY A 257 -9.88 20.22 7.75
N ALA A 258 -8.62 20.63 7.80
CA ALA A 258 -8.25 22.04 7.80
C ALA A 258 -7.45 22.41 6.55
N GLY A 259 -7.87 23.45 5.83
CA GLY A 259 -7.15 23.94 4.64
C GLY A 259 -8.12 24.20 3.49
N ASP A 260 -7.61 24.47 2.29
CA ASP A 260 -8.49 24.77 1.14
C ASP A 260 -8.84 23.45 0.43
N ASP A 261 -10.03 22.92 0.68
CA ASP A 261 -10.44 21.60 0.22
C ASP A 261 -11.30 21.62 -1.05
N SER A 262 -11.16 20.56 -1.86
CA SER A 262 -11.94 20.39 -3.09
C SER A 262 -12.53 18.99 -3.23
N VAL A 263 -13.83 18.93 -3.55
CA VAL A 263 -14.51 17.66 -3.88
C VAL A 263 -15.19 17.77 -5.23
N THR A 264 -14.87 16.86 -6.14
CA THR A 264 -15.49 16.78 -7.46
C THR A 264 -16.09 15.41 -7.69
N THR A 265 -17.37 15.35 -8.07
CA THR A 265 -17.96 14.15 -8.68
C THR A 265 -18.14 14.44 -10.17
N GLY A 266 -17.46 13.68 -11.03
CA GLY A 266 -17.46 13.89 -12.48
C GLY A 266 -18.80 13.58 -13.15
N ALA A 267 -18.93 13.96 -14.42
CA ALA A 267 -20.18 13.75 -15.16
C ALA A 267 -20.53 12.27 -15.38
N ALA A 268 -19.52 11.39 -15.33
CA ALA A 268 -19.69 9.95 -15.44
C ALA A 268 -19.91 9.27 -14.07
N SER A 269 -19.73 9.99 -12.96
CA SER A 269 -19.80 9.39 -11.64
C SER A 269 -21.22 8.92 -11.31
N ASP A 270 -21.34 7.72 -10.75
CA ASP A 270 -22.61 7.16 -10.31
C ASP A 270 -22.49 6.69 -8.85
N ILE A 271 -23.18 7.38 -7.94
CA ILE A 271 -23.14 7.10 -6.50
C ILE A 271 -24.51 6.56 -6.07
N GLY A 272 -24.59 5.27 -5.75
CA GLY A 272 -25.83 4.59 -5.37
C GLY A 272 -26.33 4.93 -3.96
N GLY A 273 -25.48 5.50 -3.12
CA GLY A 273 -25.80 5.87 -1.75
C GLY A 273 -25.88 7.38 -1.51
N ASN A 274 -25.73 7.75 -0.24
CA ASN A 274 -25.68 9.14 0.17
C ASN A 274 -24.28 9.71 -0.01
N VAL A 275 -24.20 11.00 -0.26
CA VAL A 275 -22.97 11.77 -0.27
C VAL A 275 -22.93 12.67 0.97
N TYR A 276 -21.92 12.49 1.79
CA TYR A 276 -21.64 13.30 2.98
C TYR A 276 -20.29 13.97 2.84
N VAL A 277 -20.29 15.29 2.72
CA VAL A 277 -19.07 16.09 2.55
C VAL A 277 -18.96 17.05 3.72
N ARG A 278 -17.88 16.93 4.48
CA ARG A 278 -17.43 17.91 5.45
C ARG A 278 -16.19 18.57 4.88
N LEU A 279 -16.35 19.80 4.42
CA LEU A 279 -15.27 20.56 3.80
C LEU A 279 -14.33 21.20 4.82
N GLY A 280 -14.73 21.31 6.09
CA GLY A 280 -13.81 21.80 7.10
C GLY A 280 -13.56 23.32 7.05
N ASP A 281 -12.38 23.72 7.51
CA ASP A 281 -11.92 25.11 7.54
C ASP A 281 -11.44 25.57 6.15
N GLY A 282 -10.88 26.77 6.00
CA GLY A 282 -10.33 27.26 4.71
C GLY A 282 -11.36 27.64 3.64
N ILE A 283 -10.90 27.86 2.40
CA ILE A 283 -11.74 28.23 1.26
C ILE A 283 -12.02 26.99 0.43
N ASN A 284 -13.24 26.48 0.55
CA ASN A 284 -13.56 25.17 0.03
C ASN A 284 -14.46 25.21 -1.19
N THR A 285 -14.34 24.15 -1.99
CA THR A 285 -15.17 23.96 -3.18
C THR A 285 -15.72 22.55 -3.25
N MET A 286 -16.97 22.44 -3.68
CA MET A 286 -17.57 21.17 -4.07
C MET A 286 -18.26 21.34 -5.42
N THR A 287 -17.95 20.46 -6.37
CA THR A 287 -18.58 20.41 -7.68
C THR A 287 -19.25 19.06 -7.90
N HIS A 288 -20.56 19.06 -8.18
CA HIS A 288 -21.32 17.87 -8.50
C HIS A 288 -21.81 17.88 -9.95
N ASN A 289 -21.34 16.92 -10.76
CA ASN A 289 -21.69 16.79 -12.17
C ASN A 289 -22.41 15.47 -12.54
N GLY A 290 -22.38 14.45 -11.68
CA GLY A 290 -22.85 13.09 -11.97
C GLY A 290 -24.21 12.74 -11.37
N ASN A 291 -24.41 11.46 -11.03
CA ASN A 291 -25.62 10.95 -10.38
C ASN A 291 -25.38 10.56 -8.93
N ILE A 292 -26.31 10.94 -8.06
CA ILE A 292 -26.44 10.51 -6.67
C ILE A 292 -27.86 9.96 -6.50
N GLU A 293 -27.99 8.66 -6.22
CA GLU A 293 -29.28 8.04 -5.92
C GLU A 293 -29.79 8.39 -4.51
N GLY A 294 -28.89 8.69 -3.57
CA GLY A 294 -29.23 9.08 -2.21
C GLY A 294 -29.36 10.59 -1.99
N ASP A 295 -29.12 10.99 -0.75
CA ASP A 295 -29.07 12.39 -0.32
C ASP A 295 -27.69 13.00 -0.56
N LEU A 296 -27.66 14.29 -0.90
CA LEU A 296 -26.44 15.10 -0.91
C LEU A 296 -26.43 16.00 0.32
N ASN A 297 -25.43 15.82 1.20
CA ASN A 297 -25.25 16.61 2.41
C ASN A 297 -23.85 17.22 2.39
N VAL A 298 -23.77 18.54 2.32
CA VAL A 298 -22.52 19.29 2.34
C VAL A 298 -22.56 20.28 3.50
N VAL A 299 -21.54 20.25 4.35
CA VAL A 299 -21.36 21.22 5.44
C VAL A 299 -19.92 21.72 5.44
N SER A 300 -19.75 22.94 5.95
CA SER A 300 -18.44 23.57 6.07
C SER A 300 -18.44 24.60 7.21
N PHE A 301 -17.25 25.01 7.66
CA PHE A 301 -17.12 26.08 8.65
C PHE A 301 -17.32 27.48 8.06
N ASN A 302 -17.05 27.67 6.76
CA ASN A 302 -17.11 28.97 6.12
C ASN A 302 -18.36 29.12 5.24
N ALA A 303 -19.16 30.15 5.50
CA ALA A 303 -20.35 30.44 4.69
C ALA A 303 -20.04 30.93 3.27
N ASP A 304 -18.78 31.29 3.00
CA ASP A 304 -18.28 31.74 1.69
C ASP A 304 -17.78 30.58 0.81
N ASP A 305 -17.82 29.35 1.31
CA ASP A 305 -17.49 28.16 0.52
C ASP A 305 -18.45 27.99 -0.67
N VAL A 306 -17.97 27.33 -1.72
CA VAL A 306 -18.69 27.21 -2.99
C VAL A 306 -19.16 25.79 -3.20
N VAL A 307 -20.46 25.63 -3.43
CA VAL A 307 -21.06 24.38 -3.91
C VAL A 307 -21.68 24.64 -5.28
N GLU A 308 -21.14 23.99 -6.31
CA GLU A 308 -21.66 24.03 -7.67
C GLU A 308 -22.31 22.67 -8.00
N ILE A 309 -23.56 22.72 -8.45
CA ILE A 309 -24.29 21.54 -8.94
C ILE A 309 -24.64 21.82 -10.40
N ALA A 310 -24.11 21.01 -11.32
CA ALA A 310 -24.35 21.19 -12.74
C ALA A 310 -25.81 20.94 -13.11
N ASP A 311 -26.30 21.61 -14.16
CA ASP A 311 -27.66 21.43 -14.69
C ASP A 311 -27.95 19.97 -15.15
N THR A 312 -26.89 19.20 -15.43
CA THR A 312 -26.96 17.79 -15.82
C THR A 312 -26.86 16.83 -14.66
N ALA A 313 -26.46 17.30 -13.47
CA ALA A 313 -26.30 16.47 -12.30
C ALA A 313 -27.66 16.06 -11.72
N THR A 314 -27.72 14.88 -11.10
CA THR A 314 -28.95 14.36 -10.51
C THR A 314 -28.72 13.95 -9.06
N VAL A 315 -29.55 14.48 -8.16
CA VAL A 315 -29.69 14.01 -6.78
C VAL A 315 -31.13 13.52 -6.63
N GLN A 316 -31.32 12.23 -6.42
CA GLN A 316 -32.69 11.67 -6.29
C GLN A 316 -33.26 11.88 -4.88
N GLY A 317 -32.40 11.95 -3.87
CA GLY A 317 -32.75 12.28 -2.49
C GLY A 317 -32.83 13.78 -2.21
N GLU A 318 -32.63 14.16 -0.95
CA GLU A 318 -32.59 15.56 -0.51
C GLU A 318 -31.21 16.18 -0.73
N THR A 319 -31.19 17.48 -1.06
CA THR A 319 -29.96 18.29 -1.09
C THR A 319 -29.94 19.24 0.11
N ASN A 320 -29.02 19.01 1.02
CA ASN A 320 -28.83 19.77 2.25
C ASN A 320 -27.46 20.46 2.24
N LEU A 321 -27.46 21.79 2.16
CA LEU A 321 -26.25 22.62 2.13
C LEU A 321 -26.19 23.46 3.41
N GLY A 322 -25.32 23.07 4.34
CA GLY A 322 -25.06 23.76 5.61
C GLY A 322 -23.72 24.47 5.60
N LEU A 323 -23.53 25.39 4.66
CA LEU A 323 -22.29 26.18 4.55
C LEU A 323 -22.22 27.20 5.70
N GLY A 324 -21.11 27.19 6.44
CA GLY A 324 -20.97 27.96 7.68
C GLY A 324 -21.75 27.40 8.88
N GLU A 325 -22.33 26.19 8.77
CA GLU A 325 -23.10 25.55 9.85
C GLU A 325 -22.34 24.43 10.56
N GLN A 326 -21.13 24.08 10.10
CA GLN A 326 -20.28 23.12 10.80
C GLN A 326 -19.92 23.69 12.17
N GLN A 327 -20.35 23.00 13.23
CA GLN A 327 -20.00 23.37 14.61
C GLN A 327 -18.76 22.58 15.01
N ASP A 328 -17.89 23.21 15.80
CA ASP A 328 -16.76 22.60 16.52
C ASP A 328 -17.26 21.47 17.42
N GLY A 329 -17.50 20.32 16.79
CA GLY A 329 -18.22 19.20 17.37
C GLY A 329 -17.30 18.13 17.92
N PHE A 330 -16.02 18.08 17.55
CA PHE A 330 -14.99 17.28 18.22
C PHE A 330 -13.63 17.96 18.00
N GLY A 331 -13.00 18.34 19.11
CA GLY A 331 -11.96 19.36 19.12
C GLY A 331 -10.61 18.92 18.58
N HIS A 332 -9.80 19.96 18.38
CA HIS A 332 -8.34 19.96 18.49
C HIS A 332 -7.66 18.65 18.09
N CYS A 333 -7.20 18.62 16.84
CA CYS A 333 -6.14 17.78 16.34
C CYS A 333 -4.90 17.97 17.25
N HIS A 334 -4.88 17.26 18.37
CA HIS A 334 -3.68 17.07 19.16
C HIS A 334 -2.94 15.92 18.49
N HIS A 335 -1.89 16.25 17.73
CA HIS A 335 -0.88 15.33 17.24
C HIS A 335 -0.56 14.29 18.33
N GLY A 336 -0.88 13.05 18.02
CA GLY A 336 -0.83 11.97 18.99
C GLY A 336 -1.53 10.73 18.44
N PHE A 337 -0.93 10.11 17.41
CA PHE A 337 -1.21 8.74 17.03
C PHE A 337 -0.81 7.78 18.17
N GLY A 338 -1.60 7.79 19.24
CA GLY A 338 -1.64 6.73 20.22
C GLY A 338 -2.79 5.80 19.87
N GLU A 339 -2.47 4.55 19.57
CA GLU A 339 -3.44 3.46 19.43
C GLU A 339 -4.49 3.52 20.57
N ARG A 340 -5.71 3.98 20.25
CA ARG A 340 -7.03 3.74 20.90
C ARG A 340 -7.88 5.00 20.85
N GLY A 341 -8.82 5.09 19.90
CA GLY A 341 -9.76 6.22 19.91
C GLY A 341 -10.87 6.27 18.87
N LEU A 342 -11.22 5.19 18.16
CA LEU A 342 -12.42 5.20 17.30
C LEU A 342 -13.69 5.15 18.17
N GLY A 343 -14.22 6.32 18.50
CA GLY A 343 -15.50 6.45 19.17
C GLY A 343 -16.14 7.78 18.84
N GLY A 344 -16.93 7.85 17.77
CA GLY A 344 -17.73 9.05 17.55
C GLY A 344 -18.47 9.22 16.24
N PHE A 345 -18.16 8.51 15.16
CA PHE A 345 -18.95 8.60 13.93
C PHE A 345 -19.25 7.21 13.36
N ILE A 346 -20.43 7.13 12.77
CA ILE A 346 -21.28 5.96 12.58
C ILE A 346 -20.63 4.95 11.62
N PHE A 347 -20.10 3.85 12.15
CA PHE A 347 -19.89 2.60 11.40
C PHE A 347 -20.89 1.55 11.89
N GLY A 348 -22.09 1.57 11.31
CA GLY A 348 -23.12 0.58 11.54
C GLY A 348 -23.19 -0.44 10.43
N LEU A 349 -22.26 -1.41 10.36
CA LEU A 349 -22.46 -2.64 9.58
C LEU A 349 -21.82 -3.85 10.30
N GLY A 350 -22.66 -4.79 10.75
CA GLY A 350 -22.34 -6.22 10.83
C GLY A 350 -21.51 -6.78 11.98
N ARG A 351 -21.96 -6.71 13.25
CA ARG A 351 -21.45 -7.61 14.30
C ARG A 351 -22.08 -8.99 14.19
N GLY A 352 -21.41 -9.90 13.48
CA GLY A 352 -21.75 -11.31 13.41
C GLY A 352 -20.55 -12.21 13.66
N PHE A 353 -19.96 -12.19 14.87
CA PHE A 353 -19.13 -13.31 15.34
C PHE A 353 -19.40 -13.59 16.82
N GLY A 354 -20.01 -14.75 17.06
CA GLY A 354 -20.28 -15.28 18.39
C GLY A 354 -19.01 -15.77 19.06
N ARG A 355 -18.80 -15.26 20.28
CA ARG A 355 -18.33 -15.98 21.47
C ARG A 355 -17.65 -17.35 21.24
N PHE A 356 -16.32 -17.38 21.39
CA PHE A 356 -15.63 -18.49 22.04
C PHE A 356 -14.60 -17.92 23.01
N GLY A 357 -14.71 -18.31 24.28
CA GLY A 357 -13.83 -17.85 25.36
C GLY A 357 -14.29 -18.44 26.68
N GLY A 358 -13.75 -19.61 27.01
CA GLY A 358 -14.00 -20.30 28.27
C GLY A 358 -12.83 -21.23 28.62
N PHE A 359 -11.67 -20.64 28.94
CA PHE A 359 -10.63 -21.31 29.73
C PHE A 359 -10.59 -20.62 31.10
N GLY A 360 -10.88 -21.39 32.15
CA GLY A 360 -10.64 -21.01 33.54
C GLY A 360 -9.25 -21.48 34.00
N PRO A 361 -8.72 -20.92 35.09
CA PRO A 361 -7.42 -21.30 35.61
C PRO A 361 -7.53 -22.55 36.47
N PHE A 362 -6.65 -23.53 36.25
CA PHE A 362 -5.91 -24.34 37.23
C PHE A 362 -4.97 -25.29 36.49
#